data_AF-A0AAU5AC37-F1
#
_entry.id   AF-A0AAU5AC37-F1
#
_cell.length_a   1.000
_cell.length_b   1.000
_cell.length_c   1.000
_cell.angle_alpha   90.00
_cell.angle_beta   90.00
_cell.angle_gamma   90.00
#
_symmetry.space_group_name_H-M   'P 1'
#
loop_
_entity.id
_entity.type
_entity.pdbx_description
1 polymer ?
#
loop_
_entity_poly.entity_id
_entity_poly.type
_entity_poly.pdbx_seq_one_letter_code
_entity_poly.pdbx_strand_id
1 'polypeptide(L)'
;MADLDFPHAAQAVQIVRRRRTIAAGAVTLERVFAVTDLAADQADAADIALRIRRHWAIENQLHHVRDTAWTEDASRVRTGIAPRAMASLRNLAIGALLLAGHRSIAAGLRHHVRNASRPLTTLGIT
;
A
#
# COMPACT_ATOMS: atom_id res chain seq x y z
N MET A 1 -0.98 7.03 -35.89
CA MET A 1 -1.02 6.76 -34.44
C MET A 1 0.43 6.76 -34.00
N ALA A 2 0.85 7.69 -33.13
CA ALA A 2 2.26 7.76 -32.73
C ALA A 2 2.61 6.47 -31.97
N ASP A 3 3.49 5.66 -32.55
CA ASP A 3 3.98 4.44 -31.92
C ASP A 3 4.88 4.86 -30.76
N LEU A 4 4.56 4.40 -29.55
CA LEU A 4 5.43 4.61 -28.41
C LEU A 4 6.61 3.66 -28.59
N ASP A 5 7.83 4.19 -28.59
CA ASP A 5 9.07 3.39 -28.66
C ASP A 5 9.33 2.66 -27.32
N PHE A 6 8.31 1.94 -26.86
CA PHE A 6 8.30 1.14 -25.64
C PHE A 6 7.39 -0.08 -25.89
N PRO A 7 7.95 -1.32 -25.88
CA PRO A 7 7.19 -2.51 -26.22
C PRO A 7 5.90 -2.65 -25.41
N HIS A 8 4.81 -2.95 -26.11
CA HIS A 8 3.47 -3.16 -25.54
C HIS A 8 2.80 -1.94 -24.90
N ALA A 9 3.42 -0.74 -24.91
CA ALA A 9 2.74 0.46 -24.45
C ALA A 9 1.72 0.93 -25.50
N ALA A 10 0.47 1.06 -25.08
CA ALA A 10 -0.61 1.59 -25.89
C ALA A 10 -0.86 3.09 -25.61
N GLN A 11 -0.53 3.57 -24.40
CA GLN A 11 -0.69 4.97 -24.01
C GLN A 11 0.49 5.48 -23.17
N ALA A 12 0.87 6.74 -23.38
CA ALA A 12 1.75 7.51 -22.50
C ALA A 12 0.93 8.53 -21.71
N VAL A 13 1.20 8.64 -20.42
CA VAL A 13 0.38 9.37 -19.46
C VAL A 13 1.25 10.37 -18.73
N GLN A 14 0.84 11.64 -18.71
CA GLN A 14 1.42 12.65 -17.85
C GLN A 14 0.52 12.89 -16.64
N ILE A 15 1.05 12.63 -15.45
CA ILE A 15 0.38 12.82 -14.18
C ILE A 15 0.94 14.09 -13.54
N VAL A 16 0.09 15.07 -13.29
CA VAL A 16 0.47 16.26 -12.53
C VAL A 16 -0.08 16.13 -11.12
N ARG A 17 0.82 16.09 -10.13
CA ARG A 17 0.48 16.02 -8.71
C ARG A 17 0.71 17.38 -8.09
N ARG A 18 -0.32 17.91 -7.43
CA ARG A 18 -0.24 19.11 -6.61
C ARG A 18 -0.32 18.70 -5.14
N ARG A 19 0.72 18.99 -4.37
CA ARG A 19 0.75 18.73 -2.92
C ARG A 19 0.78 20.06 -2.18
N ARG A 20 0.01 20.18 -1.11
CA ARG A 20 0.07 21.32 -0.18
C ARG A 20 0.56 20.83 1.17
N THR A 21 1.65 21.40 1.65
CA THR A 21 2.10 21.18 3.03
C THR A 21 1.32 22.11 3.94
N ILE A 22 0.52 21.55 4.86
CA ILE A 22 -0.37 22.34 5.73
C ILE A 22 0.45 23.27 6.64
N ALA A 23 1.50 22.75 7.28
CA ALA A 23 2.31 23.50 8.24
C ALA A 23 3.07 24.68 7.61
N ALA A 24 3.55 24.54 6.38
CA ALA A 24 4.39 25.53 5.69
C ALA A 24 3.61 26.40 4.69
N GLY A 25 2.34 26.09 4.42
CA GLY A 25 1.54 26.72 3.37
C GLY A 25 2.03 26.45 1.92
N ALA A 26 3.21 25.84 1.76
CA ALA A 26 3.86 25.62 0.48
C ALA A 26 3.07 24.65 -0.41
N VAL A 27 3.00 24.99 -1.70
CA VAL A 27 2.45 24.13 -2.75
C VAL A 27 3.60 23.64 -3.61
N THR A 28 3.70 22.32 -3.80
CA THR A 28 4.63 21.70 -4.73
C THR A 28 3.88 21.06 -5.90
N LEU A 29 4.52 21.11 -7.07
CA LEU A 29 4.05 20.47 -8.29
C LEU A 29 5.07 19.42 -8.71
N GLU A 30 4.60 18.20 -8.94
CA GLU A 30 5.39 17.08 -9.43
C GLU A 30 4.76 16.61 -10.74
N ARG A 31 5.58 16.40 -11.78
CA ARG A 31 5.16 15.77 -13.03
C ARG A 31 5.77 14.38 -13.09
N VAL A 32 4.92 13.38 -13.29
CA VAL A 32 5.32 11.98 -13.44
C VAL A 32 4.82 11.49 -14.79
N PHE A 33 5.68 10.82 -15.54
CA PHE A 33 5.32 10.17 -16.78
C PHE A 33 5.19 8.66 -16.54
N ALA A 34 4.14 8.06 -17.11
CA ALA A 34 3.87 6.63 -17.02
C ALA A 34 3.45 6.10 -18.40
N VAL A 35 3.57 4.79 -18.57
CA VAL A 35 3.07 4.07 -19.75
C VAL A 35 2.12 2.96 -19.31
N THR A 36 1.19 2.59 -20.19
CA THR A 36 0.28 1.46 -19.97
C THR A 36 0.00 0.76 -21.29
N ASP A 37 -0.23 -0.55 -21.19
CA ASP A 37 -0.73 -1.43 -22.24
C ASP A 37 -2.24 -1.28 -22.50
N LEU A 38 -2.97 -0.56 -21.63
CA LEU A 38 -4.37 -0.26 -21.85
C LEU A 38 -4.50 0.77 -22.98
N ALA A 39 -5.31 0.45 -23.99
CA ALA A 39 -5.66 1.38 -25.05
C ALA A 39 -6.67 2.44 -24.57
N ALA A 40 -6.78 3.55 -25.31
CA ALA A 40 -7.59 4.71 -24.92
C ALA A 40 -9.11 4.43 -24.82
N ASP A 41 -9.58 3.40 -25.51
CA ASP A 41 -10.95 2.87 -25.43
C ASP A 41 -11.17 1.95 -24.21
N GLN A 42 -10.11 1.39 -23.64
CA GLN A 42 -10.15 0.53 -22.46
C GLN A 42 -10.01 1.29 -21.14
N ALA A 43 -9.28 2.39 -21.15
CA ALA A 43 -9.11 3.26 -19.98
C ALA A 43 -8.77 4.68 -20.42
N ASP A 44 -9.63 5.62 -20.06
CA ASP A 44 -9.38 7.03 -20.27
C ASP A 44 -8.46 7.63 -19.18
N ALA A 45 -8.15 8.92 -19.29
CA ALA A 45 -7.29 9.61 -18.33
C ALA A 45 -7.82 9.59 -16.89
N ALA A 46 -9.15 9.62 -16.70
CA ALA A 46 -9.77 9.61 -15.39
C ALA A 46 -9.69 8.21 -14.75
N ASP A 47 -9.93 7.16 -15.53
CA ASP A 47 -9.78 5.77 -15.10
C ASP A 47 -8.34 5.45 -14.72
N ILE A 48 -7.38 5.87 -15.54
CA ILE A 48 -5.95 5.72 -15.25
C ILE A 48 -5.60 6.47 -13.95
N ALA A 49 -6.06 7.71 -13.78
CA ALA A 49 -5.81 8.48 -12.56
C ALA A 49 -6.40 7.80 -11.31
N LEU A 50 -7.60 7.22 -11.41
CA LEU A 50 -8.23 6.46 -10.34
C LEU A 50 -7.44 5.20 -9.99
N ARG A 51 -6.99 4.44 -10.99
CA ARG A 51 -6.14 3.24 -10.78
C ARG A 51 -4.85 3.60 -10.07
N ILE A 52 -4.16 4.66 -10.49
CA ILE A 52 -2.94 5.15 -9.83
C ILE A 52 -3.23 5.55 -8.39
N ARG A 53 -4.31 6.30 -8.13
CA ARG A 53 -4.75 6.68 -6.78
C ARG A 53 -5.01 5.45 -5.90
N ARG A 54 -5.67 4.43 -6.43
CA ARG A 54 -5.94 3.17 -5.72
C ARG A 54 -4.67 2.38 -5.44
N HIS A 55 -3.70 2.37 -6.37
CA HIS A 55 -2.41 1.76 -6.15
C HIS A 55 -1.68 2.38 -4.95
N TRP A 56 -1.74 3.71 -4.79
CA TRP A 56 -1.20 4.40 -3.60
C TRP A 56 -1.86 4.00 -2.28
N ALA A 57 -3.07 3.43 -2.29
CA ALA A 57 -3.66 2.90 -1.07
C ALA A 57 -2.88 1.69 -0.54
N ILE A 58 -2.15 0.95 -1.37
CA ILE A 58 -1.27 -0.14 -0.91
C ILE A 58 -0.18 0.43 0.01
N GLU A 59 0.48 1.50 -0.42
CA GLU A 59 1.49 2.18 0.40
C GLU A 59 0.90 2.71 1.71
N ASN A 60 -0.23 3.42 1.63
CA ASN A 60 -0.81 4.07 2.80
C ASN A 60 -1.48 3.09 3.78
N GLN A 61 -2.10 2.01 3.30
CA GLN A 61 -2.88 1.10 4.14
C GLN A 61 -2.08 -0.12 4.59
N LEU A 62 -1.12 -0.59 3.79
CA LEU A 62 -0.32 -1.76 4.11
C LEU A 62 1.07 -1.38 4.60
N HIS A 63 1.86 -0.67 3.78
CA HIS A 63 3.26 -0.37 4.10
C HIS A 63 3.38 0.54 5.32
N HIS A 64 2.74 1.70 5.30
CA HIS A 64 2.76 2.62 6.44
C HIS A 64 2.31 1.97 7.75
N VAL A 65 1.26 1.14 7.72
CA VAL A 65 0.77 0.43 8.91
C VAL A 65 1.81 -0.58 9.41
N ARG A 66 2.50 -1.27 8.50
CA ARG A 66 3.54 -2.22 8.85
C ARG A 66 4.75 -1.51 9.45
N ASP A 67 5.15 -0.38 8.89
CA ASP A 67 6.31 0.37 9.36
C ASP A 67 6.04 1.01 10.72
N THR A 68 4.84 1.54 10.92
CA THR A 68 4.48 2.26 12.16
C THR A 68 3.89 1.34 13.24
N ALA A 69 2.78 0.66 12.97
CA ALA A 69 2.08 -0.14 13.98
C ALA A 69 2.82 -1.44 14.31
N TRP A 70 3.54 -2.01 13.34
CA TRP A 70 4.38 -3.20 13.53
C TRP A 70 5.87 -2.89 13.68
N THR A 71 6.25 -1.61 13.65
CA THR A 71 7.64 -1.15 13.84
C THR A 71 8.63 -1.86 12.91
N GLU A 72 8.21 -2.17 11.67
CA GLU A 72 9.04 -2.92 10.71
C GLU A 72 10.38 -2.23 10.46
N ASP A 73 10.40 -0.91 10.29
CA ASP A 73 11.64 -0.13 10.09
C ASP A 73 12.62 -0.23 11.27
N ALA A 74 12.11 -0.44 12.48
CA ALA A 74 12.93 -0.59 13.69
C ALA A 74 13.41 -2.05 13.89
N SER A 75 12.90 -3.00 13.10
CA SER A 75 13.22 -4.43 13.22
C SER A 75 14.68 -4.69 12.82
N ARG A 76 15.47 -5.26 13.73
CA ARG A 76 16.89 -5.61 13.47
C ARG A 76 17.08 -6.97 12.78
N VAL A 77 15.99 -7.66 12.45
CA VAL A 77 15.99 -8.96 11.75
C VAL A 77 16.52 -8.75 10.33
N ARG A 78 17.69 -9.31 10.03
CA ARG A 78 18.39 -9.10 8.74
C ARG A 78 19.08 -10.34 8.16
N THR A 79 18.91 -11.51 8.80
CA THR A 79 19.67 -12.72 8.46
C THR A 79 18.82 -13.70 7.66
N GLY A 80 19.37 -14.21 6.55
CA GLY A 80 18.76 -15.26 5.75
C GLY A 80 17.33 -14.91 5.29
N ILE A 81 16.40 -15.85 5.44
CA ILE A 81 15.00 -15.69 5.03
C ILE A 81 14.14 -14.90 6.03
N ALA A 82 14.68 -14.57 7.20
CA ALA A 82 13.89 -14.01 8.31
C ALA A 82 13.19 -12.68 7.98
N PRO A 83 13.78 -11.72 7.23
CA PRO A 83 13.07 -10.49 6.85
C PRO A 83 11.81 -10.77 6.02
N ARG A 84 11.90 -11.70 5.05
CA ARG A 84 10.77 -12.08 4.20
C ARG A 84 9.68 -12.82 5.00
N ALA A 85 10.09 -13.70 5.90
CA ALA A 85 9.17 -14.40 6.79
C ALA A 85 8.41 -13.41 7.68
N MET A 86 9.12 -12.46 8.29
CA MET A 86 8.51 -11.42 9.13
C MET A 86 7.55 -10.52 8.35
N ALA A 87 7.90 -10.09 7.14
CA ALA A 87 7.00 -9.32 6.28
C ALA A 87 5.72 -10.10 5.97
N SER A 88 5.84 -11.41 5.71
CA SER A 88 4.70 -12.30 5.43
C SER A 88 3.79 -12.46 6.65
N LEU A 89 4.37 -12.68 7.84
CA LEU A 89 3.63 -12.81 9.10
C LEU A 89 2.90 -11.50 9.47
N ARG A 90 3.55 -10.35 9.29
CA ARG A 90 2.93 -9.04 9.53
C ARG A 90 1.76 -8.81 8.57
N ASN A 91 1.92 -9.15 7.29
CA ASN A 91 0.84 -9.06 6.30
C ASN A 91 -0.35 -9.96 6.67
N LEU A 92 -0.07 -11.21 7.06
CA LEU A 92 -1.11 -12.12 7.55
C LEU A 92 -1.87 -11.51 8.72
N ALA A 93 -1.16 -10.98 9.72
CA ALA A 93 -1.80 -10.41 10.90
C ALA A 93 -2.60 -9.14 10.58
N ILE A 94 -2.10 -8.25 9.71
CA ILE A 94 -2.84 -7.08 9.23
C ILE A 94 -4.12 -7.54 8.52
N GLY A 95 -4.01 -8.49 7.60
CA GLY A 95 -5.16 -9.04 6.86
C GLY A 95 -6.20 -9.66 7.79
N ALA A 96 -5.78 -10.49 8.74
CA ALA A 96 -6.67 -11.12 9.72
C ALA A 96 -7.42 -10.08 10.57
N LEU A 97 -6.75 -9.01 11.02
CA LEU A 97 -7.39 -7.93 11.77
C LEU A 97 -8.40 -7.16 10.92
N LEU A 98 -8.09 -6.89 9.64
CA LEU A 98 -9.03 -6.23 8.73
C LEU A 98 -10.28 -7.09 8.48
N LEU A 99 -10.09 -8.39 8.25
CA LEU A 99 -11.18 -9.36 8.04
C LEU A 99 -12.05 -9.53 9.29
N ALA A 100 -11.46 -9.42 10.48
CA ALA A 100 -12.18 -9.39 11.76
C ALA A 100 -12.87 -8.03 12.05
N GLY A 101 -12.82 -7.08 11.11
CA GLY A 101 -13.53 -5.80 11.21
C GLY A 101 -12.80 -4.72 12.01
N HIS A 102 -11.51 -4.90 12.33
CA HIS A 102 -10.75 -3.86 13.03
C HIS A 102 -10.48 -2.66 12.11
N ARG A 103 -11.12 -1.52 12.40
CA ARG A 103 -10.90 -0.25 11.70
C ARG A 103 -9.55 0.41 12.01
N SER A 104 -8.88 -0.01 13.08
CA SER A 104 -7.55 0.45 13.46
C SER A 104 -6.68 -0.74 13.79
N ILE A 105 -5.65 -0.96 12.98
CA ILE A 105 -4.69 -2.06 13.19
C ILE A 105 -3.98 -1.89 14.53
N ALA A 106 -3.53 -0.69 14.87
CA ALA A 106 -2.89 -0.44 16.16
C ALA A 106 -3.80 -0.78 17.36
N ALA A 107 -5.11 -0.48 17.27
CA ALA A 107 -6.08 -0.88 18.30
C ALA A 107 -6.29 -2.39 18.33
N GLY A 108 -6.38 -3.03 17.15
CA GLY A 108 -6.43 -4.49 17.02
C GLY A 108 -5.23 -5.16 17.69
N LEU A 109 -4.01 -4.70 17.42
CA LEU A 109 -2.79 -5.19 18.06
C LEU A 109 -2.84 -5.06 19.59
N ARG A 110 -3.23 -3.90 20.12
CA ARG A 110 -3.38 -3.69 21.57
C ARG A 110 -4.44 -4.60 22.20
N HIS A 111 -5.52 -4.90 21.47
CA HIS A 111 -6.53 -5.84 21.93
C HIS A 111 -5.96 -7.27 22.07
N HIS A 112 -5.06 -7.67 21.17
CA HIS A 112 -4.52 -9.02 21.10
C HIS A 112 -3.26 -9.23 21.96
N VAL A 113 -2.43 -8.20 22.15
CA VAL A 113 -1.08 -8.34 22.75
C VAL A 113 -1.07 -8.93 24.17
N ARG A 114 -2.15 -8.79 24.94
CA ARG A 114 -2.24 -9.29 26.32
C ARG A 114 -2.92 -10.66 26.45
N ASN A 115 -3.34 -11.27 25.34
CA ASN A 115 -3.99 -12.58 25.38
C ASN A 115 -3.71 -13.37 24.09
N ALA A 116 -2.87 -14.40 24.23
CA ALA A 116 -2.44 -15.25 23.12
C ALA A 116 -3.55 -16.12 22.52
N SER A 117 -4.69 -16.33 23.19
CA SER A 117 -5.82 -17.05 22.60
C SER A 117 -6.58 -16.20 21.58
N ARG A 118 -6.60 -14.86 21.74
CA ARG A 118 -7.34 -13.97 20.83
C ARG A 118 -6.83 -14.06 19.38
N PRO A 119 -5.51 -14.04 19.10
CA PRO A 119 -5.02 -14.21 17.73
C PRO A 119 -5.44 -15.54 17.13
N LEU A 120 -5.42 -16.62 17.91
CA LEU A 120 -5.80 -17.96 17.45
C LEU A 120 -7.28 -17.99 17.08
N THR A 121 -8.14 -17.47 17.94
CA THR A 121 -9.58 -17.34 17.65
C THR A 121 -9.84 -16.48 16.41
N THR A 122 -9.15 -15.35 16.27
CA THR A 122 -9.24 -14.49 15.07
C THR A 122 -8.82 -15.21 13.79
N LEU A 123 -7.91 -16.18 13.89
CA LEU A 123 -7.48 -17.04 12.78
C LEU A 123 -8.35 -18.29 12.61
N GLY A 124 -9.37 -18.51 13.44
CA GLY A 124 -10.20 -19.71 13.42
C GLY A 124 -9.49 -20.97 13.94
N ILE A 125 -8.40 -20.82 14.68
CA ILE A 125 -7.64 -21.91 15.29
C ILE A 125 -8.13 -22.04 16.73
N THR A 126 -8.83 -23.14 17.02
CA THR A 126 -9.33 -23.51 18.36
C THR A 126 -8.43 -24.52 19.04
#